data_AF-A0A9E0M340-F1
#
_entry.id   AF-A0A9E0M340-F1
#
_cell.length_a   1.000
_cell.length_b   1.000
_cell.length_c   1.000
_cell.angle_alpha   90.00
_cell.angle_beta   90.00
_cell.angle_gamma   90.00
#
_symmetry.space_group_name_H-M   'P 1'
#
loop_
_entity.id
_entity.type
_entity.pdbx_description
1 polymer ?
#
loop_
_entity_poly.entity_id
_entity_poly.type
_entity_poly.pdbx_seq_one_letter_code
_entity_poly.pdbx_strand_id
1 'polypeptide(L)'
;MTMTVKLDPVLEQRLRQHSAALGRPASELIREALVAYLDQTAKAAPSAYALGSDLFGRFSGPADLATGRKTALADVWGGKIARPG
;
A
#
# COMPACT_ATOMS: atom_id res chain seq x y z
N MET A 1 -24.54 -2.55 21.50
CA MET A 1 -25.44 -2.90 20.39
C MET A 1 -25.11 -4.32 19.93
N THR A 2 -26.11 -5.13 19.61
CA THR A 2 -25.94 -6.53 19.18
C THR A 2 -26.40 -6.69 17.73
N MET A 3 -25.68 -7.51 16.96
CA MET A 3 -26.03 -7.89 15.60
C MET A 3 -25.87 -9.40 15.48
N THR A 4 -26.81 -10.06 14.78
CA THR A 4 -26.78 -11.50 14.56
C THR A 4 -26.44 -11.78 13.10
N VAL A 5 -25.43 -12.61 12.86
CA VAL A 5 -24.98 -13.00 11.51
C VAL A 5 -24.97 -14.52 11.43
N LYS A 6 -25.55 -15.07 10.37
CA LYS A 6 -25.47 -16.52 10.09
C LYS A 6 -24.12 -16.81 9.44
N LEU A 7 -23.38 -17.75 10.01
CA LEU A 7 -22.13 -18.25 9.44
C LEU A 7 -22.40 -19.55 8.67
N ASP A 8 -21.62 -19.78 7.62
CA ASP A 8 -21.56 -21.10 7.01
C ASP A 8 -21.03 -22.13 8.01
N PRO A 9 -21.52 -23.39 8.02
CA PRO A 9 -21.12 -24.41 8.99
C PRO A 9 -19.61 -24.65 9.07
N VAL A 10 -18.89 -24.56 7.94
CA VAL A 10 -17.43 -24.77 7.91
C VAL A 10 -16.71 -23.64 8.64
N LEU A 11 -17.15 -22.40 8.43
CA LEU A 11 -16.57 -21.24 9.10
C LEU A 11 -16.87 -21.26 10.60
N GLU A 12 -18.10 -21.62 10.98
CA GLU A 12 -18.48 -21.75 12.39
C GLU A 12 -17.63 -22.80 13.11
N GLN A 13 -17.47 -23.98 12.50
CA GLN A 13 -16.66 -25.05 13.10
C GLN A 13 -15.20 -24.62 13.30
N ARG A 14 -14.59 -23.98 12.29
CA ARG A 14 -13.22 -23.46 12.39
C ARG A 14 -13.08 -22.42 13.50
N LEU A 15 -14.04 -21.50 13.59
CA LEU A 15 -14.05 -20.48 14.64
C LEU A 15 -14.15 -21.10 16.04
N ARG A 16 -15.02 -22.10 16.21
CA ARG A 16 -15.18 -22.82 17.49
C ARG A 16 -13.91 -23.59 17.88
N GLN A 17 -13.29 -24.28 16.93
CA GLN A 17 -12.03 -24.98 17.17
C GLN A 17 -10.92 -24.01 17.58
N HIS A 18 -10.80 -22.88 16.89
CA HIS A 18 -9.78 -21.88 17.19
C HIS A 18 -10.02 -21.19 18.54
N SER A 19 -11.29 -20.86 18.84
CA SER A 19 -11.74 -20.33 20.14
C SER A 19 -11.37 -21.28 21.28
N ALA A 20 -11.64 -22.58 21.12
CA ALA A 20 -11.31 -23.59 22.13
C ALA A 20 -9.80 -23.75 22.33
N ALA A 21 -9.01 -23.76 21.24
CA ALA A 21 -7.56 -23.86 21.31
C ALA A 21 -6.90 -22.67 22.02
N LEU A 22 -7.46 -21.47 21.85
CA LEU A 22 -6.96 -20.24 22.47
C LEU A 22 -7.54 -19.98 23.87
N GLY A 23 -8.58 -20.71 24.28
CA GLY A 23 -9.30 -20.43 25.52
C GLY A 23 -10.03 -19.07 25.52
N ARG A 24 -10.34 -18.53 24.34
CA ARG A 24 -10.97 -17.21 24.16
C ARG A 24 -12.37 -17.36 23.57
N PRO A 25 -13.35 -16.52 23.94
CA PRO A 25 -14.70 -16.62 23.40
C PRO A 25 -14.75 -16.26 21.91
N ALA A 26 -15.56 -16.99 21.13
CA ALA A 26 -15.70 -16.76 19.70
C ALA A 26 -16.15 -15.33 19.35
N SER A 27 -16.96 -14.70 20.20
CA SER A 27 -17.41 -13.31 20.01
C SER A 27 -16.28 -12.27 20.09
N GLU A 28 -15.24 -12.54 20.90
CA GLU A 28 -14.05 -11.70 20.99
C GLU A 28 -13.22 -11.82 19.73
N LEU A 29 -12.98 -13.05 19.27
CA LEU A 29 -12.29 -13.31 18.00
C LEU A 29 -13.01 -12.67 16.81
N ILE A 30 -14.34 -12.76 16.74
CA ILE A 30 -15.14 -12.10 15.69
C ILE A 30 -14.94 -10.58 15.73
N ARG A 31 -14.95 -9.98 16.92
CA ARG A 31 -14.78 -8.53 17.07
C ARG A 31 -13.40 -8.08 16.61
N GLU A 32 -12.35 -8.79 17.01
CA GLU A 32 -10.97 -8.49 16.61
C GLU A 32 -10.76 -8.65 15.10
N ALA A 33 -11.26 -9.74 14.53
CA ALA A 33 -11.19 -9.96 13.09
C ALA A 33 -11.91 -8.85 12.31
N LEU A 34 -13.06 -8.39 12.81
CA LEU A 34 -13.81 -7.29 12.17
C LEU A 34 -13.06 -5.97 12.25
N VAL A 35 -12.46 -5.64 13.40
CA VAL A 35 -11.61 -4.43 13.54
C VAL A 35 -10.44 -4.50 12.57
N ALA A 36 -9.72 -5.62 12.53
CA ALA A 36 -8.59 -5.80 11.63
C ALA A 36 -8.99 -5.68 10.15
N TYR A 37 -10.14 -6.24 9.76
CA TYR A 37 -10.66 -6.12 8.40
C TYR A 37 -11.02 -4.68 8.04
N LEU A 38 -11.67 -3.95 8.96
CA LEU A 38 -12.01 -2.54 8.75
C LEU A 38 -10.76 -1.65 8.71
N ASP A 39 -9.78 -1.86 9.56
CA ASP A 39 -8.52 -1.11 9.55
C ASP A 39 -7.71 -1.38 8.27
N GLN A 40 -7.74 -2.61 7.77
CA GLN A 40 -7.11 -2.97 6.51
C GLN A 40 -7.79 -2.29 5.31
N THR A 41 -9.12 -2.19 5.32
CA THR A 41 -9.90 -1.59 4.23
C THR A 41 -10.00 -0.07 4.30
N ALA A 42 -9.91 0.50 5.51
CA ALA A 42 -9.85 1.95 5.73
C ALA A 42 -8.55 2.57 5.20
N LYS A 43 -7.48 1.77 5.11
CA LYS A 43 -6.27 2.14 4.36
C LYS A 43 -6.58 2.03 2.88
N ALA A 44 -7.24 3.05 2.32
CA ALA A 44 -7.33 3.21 0.87
C ALA A 44 -5.92 3.05 0.28
N ALA A 45 -5.80 2.27 -0.80
CA ALA A 45 -4.54 2.16 -1.52
C ALA A 45 -4.05 3.60 -1.79
N PRO A 46 -2.85 3.98 -1.32
CA PRO A 46 -2.41 5.35 -1.43
C PRO A 46 -2.42 5.76 -2.91
N SER A 47 -2.96 6.94 -3.19
CA SER A 47 -2.98 7.46 -4.57
C SER A 47 -1.55 7.57 -5.09
N ALA A 48 -1.35 7.52 -6.41
CA ALA A 48 -0.02 7.68 -7.02
C ALA A 48 0.67 8.99 -6.55
N TYR A 49 -0.11 10.04 -6.28
CA TYR A 49 0.38 11.28 -5.68
C TYR A 49 0.88 11.07 -4.24
N ALA A 50 0.08 10.42 -3.38
CA ALA A 50 0.47 10.15 -2.00
C ALA A 50 1.73 9.26 -1.93
N LEU A 51 1.84 8.26 -2.81
CA LEU A 51 3.01 7.39 -2.94
C LEU A 51 4.29 8.12 -3.38
N GLY A 52 4.17 9.17 -4.19
CA GLY A 52 5.31 9.94 -4.68
C GLY A 52 5.58 11.24 -3.91
N SER A 53 4.77 11.56 -2.90
CA SER A 53 4.77 12.87 -2.23
C SER A 53 6.09 13.23 -1.55
N ASP A 54 6.82 12.23 -1.09
CA ASP A 54 8.16 12.35 -0.51
C ASP A 54 9.27 12.43 -1.57
N LEU A 55 8.98 12.06 -2.82
CA LEU A 55 9.94 12.06 -3.93
C LEU A 55 9.82 13.31 -4.81
N PHE A 56 8.61 13.86 -4.97
CA PHE A 56 8.39 15.07 -5.75
C PHE A 56 9.16 16.26 -5.16
N GLY A 57 9.87 17.02 -6.00
CA GLY A 57 10.61 18.21 -5.58
C GLY A 57 11.94 17.95 -4.86
N ARG A 58 12.35 16.69 -4.61
CA ARG A 58 13.69 16.38 -4.06
C ARG A 58 14.84 16.85 -4.95
N PHE A 59 14.58 16.97 -6.25
CA PHE A 59 15.55 17.45 -7.23
C PHE A 59 14.91 18.56 -8.05
N SER A 60 15.68 19.63 -8.26
CA SER A 60 15.30 20.72 -9.16
C SER A 60 16.20 20.67 -10.39
N GLY A 61 15.59 20.94 -11.54
CA GLY A 61 16.27 21.02 -12.83
C GLY A 61 15.76 22.22 -13.63
N PRO A 62 16.40 22.51 -14.77
CA PRO A 62 15.96 23.55 -15.70
C PRO A 62 14.45 23.46 -16.00
N ALA A 63 13.76 24.60 -15.99
CA ALA A 63 12.31 24.66 -16.19
C ALA A 63 11.89 24.18 -17.59
N ASP A 64 12.79 24.26 -18.56
CA ASP A 64 12.63 23.82 -19.93
C ASP A 64 13.04 22.35 -20.13
N LEU A 65 13.53 21.65 -19.11
CA LEU A 65 14.06 20.28 -19.25
C LEU A 65 12.99 19.29 -19.73
N ALA A 66 11.73 19.50 -19.37
CA ALA A 66 10.61 18.69 -19.88
C ALA A 66 10.42 18.89 -21.39
N THR A 67 10.52 20.12 -21.86
CA THR A 67 10.33 20.51 -23.26
C THR A 67 11.56 20.17 -24.12
N GLY A 68 12.76 20.39 -23.57
CA GLY A 68 14.07 20.18 -24.21
C GLY A 68 14.69 18.80 -23.93
N ARG A 69 13.92 17.84 -23.39
CA ARG A 69 14.42 16.54 -22.88
C ARG A 69 15.36 15.84 -23.85
N LYS A 70 15.02 15.81 -25.14
CA LYS A 70 15.80 15.11 -26.17
C LYS A 70 17.16 15.77 -26.41
N THR A 71 17.20 17.09 -26.47
CA THR A 71 18.42 17.86 -26.68
C THR A 71 19.35 17.71 -25.47
N ALA A 72 18.82 17.89 -24.26
CA ALA A 72 19.58 17.71 -23.03
C ALA A 72 20.15 16.28 -22.89
N LEU A 73 19.40 15.25 -23.30
CA LEU A 73 19.89 13.87 -23.35
C LEU A 73 21.03 13.68 -24.35
N ALA A 74 20.91 14.26 -25.55
CA ALA A 74 21.94 14.18 -26.58
C ALA A 74 23.24 14.86 -26.11
N ASP A 75 23.14 16.02 -25.47
CA ASP A 75 24.29 16.75 -24.93
C ASP A 75 25.00 15.98 -23.81
N VAL A 76 24.25 15.42 -22.87
CA VAL A 76 24.81 14.57 -21.79
C VAL A 76 25.49 13.33 -22.37
N TRP A 77 24.90 12.71 -23.39
CA TRP A 77 25.45 11.53 -24.03
C TRP A 77 26.72 11.85 -24.82
N GLY A 78 26.73 12.96 -25.57
CA GLY A 78 27.90 13.48 -26.27
C GLY A 78 29.05 13.80 -25.32
N GLY A 79 28.76 14.44 -24.18
CA GLY A 79 29.75 14.76 -23.15
C GLY A 79 30.37 13.52 -22.48
N LYS A 80 29.59 12.44 -22.29
CA LYS A 80 30.11 11.17 -21.77
C LYS A 80 31.02 10.46 -22.77
N ILE A 81 30.70 10.51 -24.06
CA ILE A 81 31.51 9.89 -25.11
C ILE A 81 32.81 10.68 -25.35
N ALA A 82 32.75 12.01 -25.22
CA ALA A 82 33.89 12.90 -25.47
C ALA A 82 34.94 12.94 -24.36
N ARG A 83 34.68 12.34 -23.19
CA ARG A 83 35.65 12.25 -22.08
C ARG A 83 36.21 10.81 -22.03
N PRO A 84 37.29 10.48 -22.76
CA PRO A 84 38.06 9.29 -22.44
C PRO A 84 38.70 9.49 -21.06
N GLY A 85 38.74 8.42 -20.26
CA GLY A 85 39.25 8.44 -18.88
C GLY A 85 40.68 8.94 -18.76
#